data_AF-A0A351VC38-F1
#
_entry.id   AF-A0A351VC38-F1
#
_cell.length_a   1.000
_cell.length_b   1.000
_cell.length_c   1.000
_cell.angle_alpha   90.00
_cell.angle_beta   90.00
_cell.angle_gamma   90.00
#
_symmetry.space_group_name_H-M   'P 1'
#
loop_
_entity.id
_entity.type
_entity.pdbx_description
1 polymer ?
#
loop_
_entity_poly.entity_id
_entity_poly.type
_entity_poly.pdbx_seq_one_letter_code
_entity_poly.pdbx_strand_id
1 'polypeptide(L)'
;MEEKLKNLQIKQKVMIVFSITLGAYIIAVLIGVIGLSIMGENPIARTVALVLLIVIAVANLVLVLKLGGAVVLSLVKPVGELAEASRRMAVGDFSADVTYDSDDEIGELANCFRETNNTLKAIIDDLYGIISEFTEGNFDVRSKCREKYVGDYAPLLDQLRNMVLTISEVIGNIQGAADQVAAGSSELANSAQGLAEGATDQATAVQGLLETMTEVTGQVEETSHTVDRLHESAQSVGTEAEKTKEKMSRLMEAMEAIKSTSQEIGNIIADIEDIASQTNLLSLNAAIEAARAGEAGKGFAVVAEQIRKLAEDSAQSAVKTKRLIETALQEVMNGNDITEETAEATNNAMEGLNHVLAAVGEIRTAADKEAESIKGIEKNVERISAVVENNSAAAQETSATSEELSAQAVTLNEQVEKFKLRR
;
A
#
# COMPACT_ATOMS: atom_id res chain seq x y z
N MET A 1 -12.80 64.69 74.89
CA MET A 1 -11.37 64.97 74.60
C MET A 1 -10.77 63.88 73.72
N GLU A 2 -11.16 62.61 73.92
CA GLU A 2 -10.86 61.51 72.98
C GLU A 2 -11.17 61.86 71.52
N GLU A 3 -12.32 62.48 71.24
CA GLU A 3 -12.70 62.93 69.89
C GLU A 3 -11.82 64.07 69.34
N LYS A 4 -11.35 64.98 70.21
CA LYS A 4 -10.43 66.07 69.84
C LYS A 4 -9.00 65.60 69.56
N LEU A 5 -8.63 64.42 70.07
CA LEU A 5 -7.34 63.77 69.85
C LEU A 5 -7.37 62.81 68.67
N LYS A 6 -8.55 62.44 68.15
CA LYS A 6 -8.69 61.38 67.14
C LYS A 6 -7.92 61.71 65.85
N ASN A 7 -8.13 62.90 65.29
CA ASN A 7 -7.57 63.30 63.99
C ASN A 7 -6.21 64.01 64.08
N LEU A 8 -5.58 64.00 65.26
CA LEU A 8 -4.26 64.61 65.42
C LEU A 8 -3.18 63.59 65.08
N GLN A 9 -2.04 64.05 64.56
CA GLN A 9 -0.90 63.17 64.35
C GLN A 9 -0.44 62.54 65.66
N ILE A 10 0.13 61.33 65.62
CA ILE A 10 0.65 60.63 66.81
C ILE A 10 1.57 61.56 67.62
N LYS A 11 2.48 62.27 66.92
CA LYS A 11 3.38 63.26 67.51
C LYS A 11 2.62 64.38 68.22
N GLN A 12 1.55 64.90 67.62
CA GLN A 12 0.73 65.97 68.20
C GLN A 12 -0.06 65.48 69.41
N LYS A 13 -0.64 64.27 69.36
CA LYS A 13 -1.33 63.66 70.51
C LYS A 13 -0.39 63.53 71.71
N VAL A 14 0.80 62.96 71.50
CA VAL A 14 1.82 62.79 72.54
C VAL A 14 2.32 64.14 73.04
N MET A 15 2.60 65.10 72.15
CA MET A 15 3.07 66.44 72.54
C MET A 15 2.03 67.24 73.31
N ILE A 16 0.75 67.17 72.94
CA ILE A 16 -0.34 67.89 73.65
C ILE A 16 -0.51 67.30 75.04
N VAL A 17 -0.55 65.98 75.17
CA VAL A 17 -0.65 65.34 76.49
C VAL A 17 0.59 65.61 77.33
N PHE A 18 1.79 65.53 76.75
CA PHE A 18 3.03 65.88 77.44
C PHE A 18 3.04 67.35 77.88
N SER A 19 2.63 68.29 77.01
CA SER A 19 2.60 69.71 77.33
C SER A 19 1.56 70.04 78.41
N ILE A 20 0.37 69.41 78.36
CA ILE A 20 -0.67 69.59 79.39
C ILE A 20 -0.21 69.02 80.73
N THR A 21 0.37 67.81 80.74
CA THR A 21 0.84 67.15 81.97
C THR A 21 2.06 67.87 82.56
N LEU A 22 3.01 68.29 81.74
CA LEU A 22 4.17 69.09 82.16
C LEU A 22 3.74 70.46 82.67
N GLY A 23 2.81 71.14 81.98
CA GLY A 23 2.26 72.42 82.41
C GLY A 23 1.54 72.32 83.75
N ALA A 24 0.69 71.30 83.93
CA ALA A 24 -0.03 71.06 85.18
C ALA A 24 0.91 70.67 86.33
N TYR A 25 2.00 69.96 86.03
CA TYR A 25 3.08 69.66 86.99
C TYR A 25 3.82 70.94 87.42
N ILE A 26 4.25 71.77 86.46
CA ILE A 26 4.94 73.04 86.74
C ILE A 26 4.05 73.95 87.60
N ILE A 27 2.76 74.10 87.25
CA ILE A 27 1.80 74.90 88.02
C ILE A 27 1.66 74.36 89.45
N ALA A 28 1.56 73.04 89.62
CA ALA A 28 1.47 72.44 90.96
C ALA A 28 2.72 72.68 91.81
N VAL A 29 3.92 72.56 91.22
CA VAL A 29 5.18 72.88 91.90
C VAL A 29 5.23 74.36 92.27
N LEU A 30 4.83 75.26 91.36
CA LEU A 30 4.81 76.70 91.60
C LEU A 30 3.85 77.09 92.73
N ILE A 31 2.63 76.54 92.74
CA ILE A 31 1.65 76.72 93.82
C ILE A 31 2.21 76.18 95.14
N GLY A 32 2.92 75.05 95.11
CA GLY A 32 3.60 74.50 96.28
C GLY A 32 4.66 75.44 96.83
N VAL A 33 5.56 75.93 95.99
CA VAL A 33 6.65 76.84 96.40
C VAL A 33 6.12 78.19 96.88
N ILE A 34 5.15 78.78 96.18
CA ILE A 34 4.49 80.04 96.58
C ILE A 34 3.74 79.85 97.90
N GLY A 35 2.99 78.75 98.04
CA GLY A 35 2.28 78.42 99.27
C GLY A 35 3.22 78.24 100.47
N LEU A 36 4.40 77.67 100.24
CA LEU A 36 5.46 77.53 101.27
C LEU A 36 6.13 78.88 101.62
N SER A 37 6.33 79.78 100.65
CA SER A 37 7.03 81.07 100.85
C SER A 37 6.15 82.17 101.46
N ILE A 38 4.83 82.20 101.18
CA ILE A 38 3.91 83.24 101.68
C ILE A 38 3.50 82.98 103.14
N MET A 39 3.71 81.78 103.68
CA MET A 39 3.21 81.37 104.99
C MET A 39 4.29 81.42 106.08
N GLY A 40 4.55 82.62 106.61
CA GLY A 40 5.32 82.82 107.85
C GLY A 40 4.52 82.45 109.11
N GLU A 41 5.11 81.63 109.99
CA GLU A 41 4.75 81.25 111.38
C GLU A 41 3.29 80.89 111.76
N ASN A 42 2.32 80.87 110.83
CA ASN A 42 0.92 80.59 111.16
C ASN A 42 0.54 79.10 110.99
N PRO A 43 0.28 78.33 112.06
CA PRO A 43 0.09 76.88 111.99
C PRO A 43 -1.16 76.45 111.21
N ILE A 44 -2.22 77.25 111.21
CA ILE A 44 -3.48 76.95 110.51
C ILE A 44 -3.31 77.06 108.99
N ALA A 45 -2.58 78.09 108.52
CA ALA A 45 -2.32 78.31 107.11
C ALA A 45 -1.53 77.14 106.49
N ARG A 46 -0.55 76.61 107.23
CA ARG A 46 0.29 75.50 106.79
C ARG A 46 -0.49 74.19 106.59
N THR A 47 -1.46 73.87 107.47
CA THR A 47 -2.30 72.67 107.32
C THR A 47 -3.22 72.77 106.11
N VAL A 48 -3.81 73.95 105.86
CA VAL A 48 -4.66 74.20 104.67
C VAL A 48 -3.85 74.08 103.38
N ALA A 49 -2.63 74.62 103.35
CA ALA A 49 -1.73 74.49 102.18
C ALA A 49 -1.32 73.04 101.90
N LEU A 50 -1.02 72.25 102.94
CA LEU A 50 -0.69 70.83 102.78
C LEU A 50 -1.89 70.03 102.21
N VAL A 51 -3.11 70.29 102.68
CA VAL A 51 -4.31 69.65 102.14
C VAL A 51 -4.55 70.05 100.68
N LEU A 52 -4.41 71.34 100.35
CA LEU A 52 -4.50 71.83 98.96
C LEU A 52 -3.45 71.20 98.05
N LEU A 53 -2.21 71.04 98.52
CA LEU A 53 -1.15 70.38 97.77
C LEU A 53 -1.45 68.90 97.50
N ILE A 54 -1.98 68.19 98.48
CA ILE A 54 -2.41 66.80 98.31
C ILE A 54 -3.55 66.71 97.30
N VAL A 55 -4.54 67.61 97.36
CA VAL A 55 -5.65 67.64 96.40
C VAL A 55 -5.15 67.92 94.98
N ILE A 56 -4.22 68.88 94.81
CA ILE A 56 -3.63 69.20 93.49
C ILE A 56 -2.78 68.03 92.98
N ALA A 57 -2.02 67.37 93.85
CA ALA A 57 -1.22 66.19 93.48
C ALA A 57 -2.11 65.03 93.03
N VAL A 58 -3.20 64.75 93.75
CA VAL A 58 -4.18 63.72 93.36
C VAL A 58 -4.89 64.10 92.05
N ALA A 59 -5.28 65.37 91.89
CA ALA A 59 -5.89 65.85 90.65
C ALA A 59 -4.96 65.70 89.44
N ASN A 60 -3.66 66.00 89.61
CA ASN A 60 -2.64 65.78 88.58
C ASN A 60 -2.42 64.29 88.28
N LEU A 61 -2.39 63.43 89.30
CA LEU A 61 -2.28 61.98 89.10
C LEU A 61 -3.47 61.45 88.29
N VAL A 62 -4.69 61.86 88.63
CA VAL A 62 -5.90 61.49 87.88
C VAL A 62 -5.86 62.04 86.45
N LEU A 63 -5.37 63.26 86.25
CA LEU A 63 -5.22 63.87 84.93
C LEU A 63 -4.21 63.08 84.06
N VAL A 64 -3.05 62.70 84.62
CA VAL A 64 -2.05 61.88 83.93
C VAL A 64 -2.60 60.51 83.58
N LEU A 65 -3.30 59.84 84.51
CA LEU A 65 -3.91 58.54 84.25
C LEU A 65 -4.99 58.61 83.16
N LYS A 66 -5.84 59.65 83.16
CA LYS A 66 -6.87 59.84 82.13
C LYS A 66 -6.29 60.20 80.77
N LEU A 67 -5.35 61.13 80.70
CA LEU A 67 -4.73 61.56 79.45
C LEU A 67 -3.82 60.46 78.88
N GLY A 68 -3.04 59.80 79.74
CA GLY A 68 -2.20 58.65 79.36
C GLY A 68 -3.05 57.48 78.88
N GLY A 69 -4.13 57.14 79.59
CA GLY A 69 -5.10 56.14 79.17
C GLY A 69 -5.76 56.46 77.84
N ALA A 70 -6.16 57.73 77.61
CA ALA A 70 -6.75 58.16 76.34
C ALA A 70 -5.76 58.04 75.16
N VAL A 71 -4.49 58.40 75.35
CA VAL A 71 -3.44 58.23 74.32
C VAL A 71 -3.20 56.75 74.04
N VAL A 72 -3.06 55.93 75.08
CA VAL A 72 -2.89 54.47 74.97
C VAL A 72 -4.06 53.85 74.21
N LEU A 73 -5.31 54.17 74.57
CA LEU A 73 -6.48 53.66 73.87
C LEU A 73 -6.56 54.15 72.42
N SER A 74 -6.16 55.40 72.15
CA SER A 74 -6.16 55.97 70.80
C SER A 74 -5.06 55.46 69.87
N LEU A 75 -4.03 54.78 70.40
CA LEU A 75 -2.92 54.23 69.62
C LEU A 75 -2.91 52.70 69.62
N VAL A 76 -3.05 52.07 70.80
CA VAL A 76 -2.91 50.62 70.97
C VAL A 76 -4.09 49.87 70.38
N LYS A 77 -5.33 50.37 70.56
CA LYS A 77 -6.51 49.66 70.05
C LYS A 77 -6.53 49.59 68.50
N PRO A 78 -6.31 50.69 67.77
CA PRO A 78 -6.23 50.64 66.31
C PRO A 78 -5.05 49.83 65.77
N VAL A 79 -3.87 49.92 66.40
CA VAL A 79 -2.71 49.10 66.02
C VAL A 79 -2.98 47.62 66.27
N GLY A 80 -3.69 47.28 67.35
CA GLY A 80 -4.14 45.92 67.63
C GLY A 80 -5.10 45.38 66.56
N GLU A 81 -6.02 46.21 66.08
CA GLU A 81 -6.94 45.89 64.97
C GLU A 81 -6.18 45.65 63.66
N LEU A 82 -5.22 46.52 63.30
CA LEU A 82 -4.37 46.33 62.12
C LEU A 82 -3.50 45.08 62.23
N ALA A 83 -2.96 44.78 63.42
CA ALA A 83 -2.20 43.56 63.67
C ALA A 83 -3.07 42.30 63.51
N GLU A 84 -4.34 42.36 63.91
CA GLU A 84 -5.29 41.26 63.71
C GLU A 84 -5.68 41.10 62.24
N ALA A 85 -5.96 42.21 61.54
CA ALA A 85 -6.22 42.19 60.11
C ALA A 85 -5.02 41.62 59.34
N SER A 86 -3.80 42.01 59.69
CA SER A 86 -2.57 41.46 59.12
C SER A 86 -2.40 39.96 59.40
N ARG A 87 -2.70 39.49 60.62
CA ARG A 87 -2.69 38.05 60.94
C ARG A 87 -3.70 37.27 60.10
N ARG A 88 -4.91 37.81 59.91
CA ARG A 88 -5.95 37.20 59.06
C ARG A 88 -5.54 37.16 57.59
N MET A 89 -4.99 38.25 57.07
CA MET A 89 -4.43 38.30 55.72
C MET A 89 -3.30 37.27 55.52
N ALA A 90 -2.45 37.09 56.53
CA ALA A 90 -1.34 36.12 56.47
C ALA A 90 -1.81 34.66 56.34
N VAL A 91 -3.04 34.34 56.78
CA VAL A 91 -3.65 33.02 56.59
C VAL A 91 -4.61 32.95 55.39
N GLY A 92 -4.63 33.99 54.54
CA GLY A 92 -5.46 34.06 53.34
C GLY A 92 -6.90 34.53 53.58
N ASP A 93 -7.22 35.03 54.77
CA ASP A 93 -8.53 35.58 55.08
C ASP A 93 -8.56 37.10 54.82
N PHE A 94 -9.04 37.47 53.63
CA PHE A 94 -9.20 38.84 53.16
C PHE A 94 -10.56 39.45 53.53
N SER A 95 -11.35 38.82 54.41
CA SER A 95 -12.63 39.36 54.87
C SER A 95 -12.51 40.27 56.10
N ALA A 96 -11.29 40.56 56.56
CA ALA A 96 -11.06 41.43 57.69
C ALA A 96 -11.48 42.88 57.41
N ASP A 97 -12.44 43.38 58.19
CA ASP A 97 -12.87 44.77 58.13
C ASP A 97 -11.99 45.61 59.05
N VAL A 98 -11.28 46.58 58.47
CA VAL A 98 -10.51 47.58 59.20
C VAL A 98 -11.41 48.80 59.40
N THR A 99 -12.00 48.88 60.59
CA THR A 99 -13.01 49.86 60.98
C THR A 99 -12.43 51.17 61.48
N TYR A 100 -11.14 51.20 61.85
CA TYR A 100 -10.47 52.43 62.25
C TYR A 100 -10.41 53.43 61.09
N ASP A 101 -10.96 54.62 61.34
CA ASP A 101 -11.05 55.70 60.36
C ASP A 101 -10.68 57.03 61.03
N SER A 102 -9.60 57.65 60.56
CA SER A 102 -9.00 58.87 61.10
C SER A 102 -8.10 59.52 60.06
N ASP A 103 -7.84 60.82 60.19
CA ASP A 103 -6.90 61.58 59.35
C ASP A 103 -5.46 61.56 59.90
N ASP A 104 -5.13 60.59 60.76
CA ASP A 104 -3.80 60.42 61.35
C ASP A 104 -2.98 59.31 60.66
N GLU A 105 -1.74 59.13 61.08
CA GLU A 105 -0.82 58.14 60.46
C GLU A 105 -1.35 56.70 60.57
N ILE A 106 -2.17 56.41 61.59
CA ILE A 106 -2.79 55.09 61.75
C ILE A 106 -3.97 54.93 60.79
N GLY A 107 -4.72 56.00 60.54
CA GLY A 107 -5.79 56.03 59.55
C GLY A 107 -5.27 55.91 58.12
N GLU A 108 -4.14 56.55 57.81
CA GLU A 108 -3.43 56.34 56.53
C GLU A 108 -2.99 54.87 56.37
N LEU A 109 -2.40 54.28 57.42
CA LEU A 109 -2.04 52.86 57.41
C LEU A 109 -3.26 51.95 57.26
N ALA A 110 -4.37 52.27 57.95
CA ALA A 110 -5.64 51.55 57.82
C ALA A 110 -6.19 51.64 56.38
N ASN A 111 -6.10 52.79 55.73
CA ASN A 111 -6.45 52.96 54.32
C ASN A 111 -5.60 52.09 53.40
N CYS A 112 -4.27 52.08 53.57
CA CYS A 112 -3.38 51.21 52.79
C CYS A 112 -3.72 49.72 52.99
N PHE A 113 -4.05 49.30 54.22
CA PHE A 113 -4.52 47.94 54.49
C PHE A 113 -5.85 47.64 53.79
N ARG A 114 -6.82 48.56 53.84
CA ARG A 114 -8.11 48.43 53.13
C ARG A 114 -7.92 48.28 51.62
N GLU A 115 -7.10 49.13 51.01
CA GLU A 115 -6.81 49.10 49.58
C GLU A 115 -6.10 47.80 49.16
N THR A 116 -5.09 47.38 49.94
CA THR A 116 -4.39 46.10 49.72
C THR A 116 -5.36 44.93 49.83
N ASN A 117 -6.21 44.91 50.86
CA ASN A 117 -7.19 43.85 51.09
C ASN A 117 -8.21 43.77 49.95
N ASN A 118 -8.75 44.92 49.53
CA ASN A 118 -9.70 45.01 48.41
C ASN A 118 -9.08 44.60 47.07
N THR A 119 -7.79 44.90 46.86
CA THR A 119 -7.05 44.52 45.65
C THR A 119 -6.81 43.02 45.62
N LEU A 120 -6.28 42.44 46.70
CA LEU A 120 -6.04 41.01 46.82
C LEU A 120 -7.33 40.21 46.70
N LYS A 121 -8.39 40.62 47.40
CA LYS A 121 -9.70 39.97 47.31
C LYS A 121 -10.24 39.97 45.87
N ALA A 122 -10.16 41.11 45.17
CA ALA A 122 -10.64 41.19 43.79
C ALA A 122 -9.81 40.33 42.82
N ILE A 123 -8.49 40.28 42.98
CA ILE A 123 -7.63 39.39 42.19
C ILE A 123 -8.00 37.93 42.45
N ILE A 124 -8.18 37.53 43.72
CA ILE A 124 -8.56 36.16 44.09
C ILE A 124 -9.94 35.80 43.53
N ASP A 125 -10.94 36.67 43.67
CA ASP A 125 -12.29 36.44 43.15
C ASP A 125 -12.28 36.30 41.61
N ASP A 126 -11.46 37.11 40.91
CA ASP A 126 -11.29 37.03 39.46
C ASP A 126 -10.57 35.75 39.02
N LEU A 127 -9.48 35.36 39.70
CA LEU A 127 -8.79 34.09 39.44
C LEU A 127 -9.70 32.89 39.70
N TYR A 128 -10.47 32.92 40.78
CA TYR A 128 -11.46 31.88 41.07
C TYR A 128 -12.49 31.79 39.95
N GLY A 129 -13.00 32.92 39.47
CA GLY A 129 -13.91 32.97 38.33
C GLY A 129 -13.31 32.37 37.05
N ILE A 130 -12.08 32.75 36.71
CA ILE A 130 -11.40 32.21 35.51
C ILE A 130 -11.14 30.70 35.65
N ILE A 131 -10.65 30.24 36.80
CA ILE A 131 -10.36 28.82 37.03
C ILE A 131 -11.65 28.00 37.02
N SER A 132 -12.74 28.51 37.59
CA SER A 132 -14.05 27.85 37.54
C SER A 132 -14.49 27.59 36.10
N GLU A 133 -14.31 28.58 35.22
CA GLU A 133 -14.65 28.44 33.79
C GLU A 133 -13.74 27.41 33.09
N PHE A 134 -12.47 27.30 33.49
CA PHE A 134 -11.59 26.25 32.95
C PHE A 134 -12.05 24.85 33.35
N THR A 135 -12.60 24.67 34.56
CA THR A 135 -13.16 23.38 34.97
C THR A 135 -14.40 22.98 34.17
N GLU A 136 -15.09 23.96 33.59
CA GLU A 136 -16.21 23.75 32.65
C GLU A 136 -15.76 23.65 31.18
N GLY A 137 -14.45 23.74 30.92
CA GLY A 137 -13.85 23.66 29.58
C GLY A 137 -13.84 24.98 28.80
N ASN A 138 -14.18 26.10 29.43
CA ASN A 138 -14.20 27.41 28.78
C ASN A 138 -12.88 28.18 28.94
N PHE A 139 -12.00 28.04 27.95
CA PHE A 139 -10.69 28.71 27.91
C PHE A 139 -10.73 30.12 27.29
N ASP A 140 -11.86 30.58 26.75
CA ASP A 140 -11.97 31.92 26.16
C ASP A 140 -12.12 33.05 27.22
N VAL A 141 -12.28 32.70 28.50
CA VAL A 141 -12.56 33.66 29.60
C VAL A 141 -11.40 34.61 29.90
N ARG A 142 -11.73 35.90 29.99
CA ARG A 142 -10.80 37.00 30.27
C ARG A 142 -11.02 37.54 31.68
N SER A 143 -9.96 38.05 32.29
CA SER A 143 -10.03 38.77 33.58
C SER A 143 -10.99 39.96 33.50
N LYS A 144 -11.83 40.09 34.53
CA LYS A 144 -12.81 41.17 34.69
C LYS A 144 -12.22 42.42 35.36
N CYS A 145 -11.06 42.30 35.99
CA CYS A 145 -10.40 43.39 36.73
C CYS A 145 -8.92 43.53 36.39
N ARG A 146 -8.60 43.56 35.09
CA ARG A 146 -7.22 43.64 34.59
C ARG A 146 -6.43 44.82 35.17
N GLU A 147 -7.11 45.93 35.43
CA GLU A 147 -6.56 47.14 36.03
C GLU A 147 -6.02 46.95 37.45
N LYS A 148 -6.44 45.89 38.16
CA LYS A 148 -5.96 45.58 39.52
C LYS A 148 -4.67 44.75 39.53
N TYR A 149 -4.31 44.11 38.40
CA TYR A 149 -3.08 43.33 38.25
C TYR A 149 -1.91 44.26 37.92
N VAL A 150 -1.45 45.02 38.92
CA VAL A 150 -0.34 45.97 38.81
C VAL A 150 0.89 45.48 39.57
N GLY A 151 2.06 46.01 39.23
CA GLY A 151 3.33 45.64 39.88
C GLY A 151 3.59 44.13 39.78
N ASP A 152 3.88 43.51 40.92
CA ASP A 152 4.21 42.07 41.00
C ASP A 152 3.03 41.15 40.67
N TYR A 153 1.80 41.67 40.58
CA TYR A 153 0.62 40.88 40.17
C TYR A 153 0.47 40.80 38.65
N ALA A 154 1.06 41.71 37.87
CA ALA A 154 0.93 41.71 36.40
C ALA A 154 1.46 40.43 35.74
N PRO A 155 2.65 39.90 36.11
CA PRO A 155 3.16 38.65 35.56
C PRO A 155 2.24 37.44 35.77
N LEU A 156 1.45 37.43 36.85
CA LEU A 156 0.53 36.33 37.16
C LEU A 156 -0.59 36.25 36.13
N LEU A 157 -1.18 37.38 35.76
CA LEU A 157 -2.20 37.44 34.71
C LEU A 157 -1.61 37.09 33.33
N ASP A 158 -0.39 37.54 33.04
CA ASP A 158 0.30 37.23 31.79
C ASP A 158 0.63 35.73 31.66
N GLN A 159 1.11 35.10 32.73
CA GLN A 159 1.35 33.65 32.76
C GLN A 159 0.05 32.86 32.60
N LEU A 160 -1.02 33.26 33.29
CA LEU A 160 -2.34 32.65 33.13
C LEU A 160 -2.83 32.75 31.67
N ARG A 161 -2.68 33.92 31.04
CA ARG A 161 -3.01 34.13 29.64
C ARG A 161 -2.19 33.24 28.72
N ASN A 162 -0.88 33.15 28.93
CA ASN A 162 0.00 32.30 28.12
C ASN A 162 -0.38 30.84 28.24
N MET A 163 -0.65 30.36 29.46
CA MET A 163 -1.13 28.99 29.71
C MET A 163 -2.40 28.69 28.91
N VAL A 164 -3.39 29.60 28.94
CA VAL A 164 -4.62 29.46 28.15
C VAL A 164 -4.36 29.39 26.65
N LEU A 165 -3.48 30.25 26.13
CA LEU A 165 -3.14 30.26 24.71
C LEU A 165 -2.47 28.95 24.31
N THR A 166 -1.49 28.47 25.10
CA THR A 166 -0.80 27.20 24.84
C THR A 166 -1.75 26.00 24.91
N ILE A 167 -2.65 25.94 25.91
CA ILE A 167 -3.66 24.87 25.98
C ILE A 167 -4.60 24.94 24.77
N SER A 168 -5.06 26.14 24.42
CA SER A 168 -5.96 26.33 23.27
C SER A 168 -5.30 25.90 21.96
N GLU A 169 -4.02 26.23 21.77
CA GLU A 169 -3.23 25.80 20.62
C GLU A 169 -3.06 24.28 20.56
N VAL A 170 -2.69 23.63 21.68
CA VAL A 170 -2.54 22.17 21.75
C VAL A 170 -3.86 21.46 21.44
N ILE A 171 -4.97 21.90 22.03
CA ILE A 171 -6.28 21.30 21.76
C ILE A 171 -6.70 21.53 20.30
N GLY A 172 -6.46 22.72 19.75
CA GLY A 172 -6.73 23.01 18.34
C GLY A 172 -5.89 22.14 17.39
N ASN A 173 -4.62 21.88 17.72
CA ASN A 173 -3.77 20.97 16.96
C ASN A 173 -4.26 19.51 17.05
N ILE A 174 -4.75 19.07 18.22
CA ILE A 174 -5.36 17.75 18.38
C ILE A 174 -6.62 17.62 17.51
N GLN A 175 -7.48 18.64 17.49
CA GLN A 175 -8.67 18.67 16.62
C GLN A 175 -8.28 18.55 15.14
N GLY A 176 -7.31 19.35 14.69
CA GLY A 176 -6.84 19.28 13.30
C GLY A 176 -6.22 17.92 12.94
N ALA A 177 -5.50 17.29 13.87
CA ALA A 177 -4.96 15.94 13.68
C ALA A 177 -6.07 14.88 13.62
N ALA A 178 -7.11 15.00 14.46
CA ALA A 178 -8.27 14.11 14.43
C ALA A 178 -9.02 14.21 13.10
N ASP A 179 -9.26 15.42 12.60
CA ASP A 179 -9.89 15.64 11.28
C ASP A 179 -9.09 14.97 10.15
N GLN A 180 -7.75 15.09 10.19
CA GLN A 180 -6.87 14.44 9.22
C GLN A 180 -6.93 12.90 9.31
N VAL A 181 -6.97 12.34 10.52
CA VAL A 181 -7.12 10.88 10.71
C VAL A 181 -8.48 10.41 10.20
N ALA A 182 -9.56 11.13 10.48
CA ALA A 182 -10.90 10.79 9.98
C ALA A 182 -10.96 10.81 8.45
N ALA A 183 -10.45 11.88 7.82
CA ALA A 183 -10.39 11.99 6.37
C ALA A 183 -9.53 10.90 5.73
N GLY A 184 -8.31 10.69 6.25
CA GLY A 184 -7.38 9.69 5.74
C GLY A 184 -7.91 8.26 5.91
N SER A 185 -8.61 7.97 7.01
CA SER A 185 -9.23 6.66 7.24
C SER A 185 -10.41 6.43 6.28
N SER A 186 -11.23 7.46 6.01
CA SER A 186 -12.30 7.35 5.00
C SER A 186 -11.76 7.08 3.60
N GLU A 187 -10.67 7.75 3.21
CA GLU A 187 -9.98 7.51 1.94
C GLU A 187 -9.37 6.10 1.87
N LEU A 188 -8.78 5.64 2.97
CA LEU A 188 -8.22 4.29 3.07
C LEU A 188 -9.30 3.21 2.98
N ALA A 189 -10.45 3.41 3.62
CA ALA A 189 -11.61 2.51 3.50
C ALA A 189 -12.12 2.41 2.05
N ASN A 190 -12.26 3.54 1.36
CA ASN A 190 -12.64 3.56 -0.06
C ASN A 190 -11.61 2.88 -0.95
N SER A 191 -10.32 3.10 -0.70
CA SER A 191 -9.23 2.44 -1.43
C SER A 191 -9.22 0.93 -1.21
N ALA A 192 -9.48 0.50 0.03
CA ALA A 192 -9.60 -0.91 0.38
C ALA A 192 -10.80 -1.57 -0.31
N GLN A 193 -11.94 -0.89 -0.39
CA GLN A 193 -13.11 -1.37 -1.16
C GLN A 193 -12.76 -1.57 -2.65
N GLY A 194 -12.08 -0.59 -3.26
CA GLY A 194 -11.60 -0.72 -4.64
C GLY A 194 -10.60 -1.87 -4.83
N LEU A 195 -9.74 -2.12 -3.83
CA LEU A 195 -8.83 -3.28 -3.84
C LEU A 195 -9.59 -4.61 -3.76
N ALA A 196 -10.65 -4.69 -2.94
CA ALA A 196 -11.49 -5.89 -2.83
C ALA A 196 -12.25 -6.19 -4.15
N GLU A 197 -12.78 -5.15 -4.79
CA GLU A 197 -13.40 -5.26 -6.12
C GLU A 197 -12.37 -5.72 -7.16
N GLY A 198 -11.20 -5.08 -7.21
CA GLY A 198 -10.12 -5.48 -8.10
C GLY A 198 -9.63 -6.91 -7.86
N ALA A 199 -9.58 -7.37 -6.60
CA ALA A 199 -9.26 -8.76 -6.27
C ALA A 199 -10.35 -9.73 -6.79
N THR A 200 -11.62 -9.34 -6.73
CA THR A 200 -12.74 -10.15 -7.26
C THR A 200 -12.66 -10.27 -8.79
N ASP A 201 -12.34 -9.17 -9.48
CA ASP A 201 -12.12 -9.18 -10.93
C ASP A 201 -10.92 -10.04 -11.31
N GLN A 202 -9.81 -9.93 -10.55
CA GLN A 202 -8.64 -10.78 -10.73
C GLN A 202 -8.95 -12.26 -10.51
N ALA A 203 -9.78 -12.61 -9.52
CA ALA A 203 -10.21 -13.99 -9.30
C ALA A 203 -10.94 -14.55 -10.52
N THR A 204 -11.84 -13.76 -11.10
CA THR A 204 -12.57 -14.13 -12.32
C THR A 204 -11.62 -14.34 -13.51
N ALA A 205 -10.64 -13.44 -13.68
CA ALA A 205 -9.63 -13.56 -14.74
C ALA A 205 -8.74 -14.81 -14.55
N VAL A 206 -8.33 -15.12 -13.32
CA VAL A 206 -7.58 -16.34 -12.97
C VAL A 206 -8.39 -17.58 -13.31
N GLN A 207 -9.69 -17.57 -13.04
CA GLN A 207 -10.58 -18.69 -13.36
C GLN A 207 -10.70 -18.92 -14.87
N GLY A 208 -10.85 -17.84 -15.66
CA GLY A 208 -10.83 -17.93 -17.13
C GLY A 208 -9.48 -18.39 -17.70
N LEU A 209 -8.36 -18.02 -17.07
CA LEU A 209 -7.04 -18.52 -17.45
C LEU A 209 -6.92 -20.03 -17.21
N LEU A 210 -7.42 -20.55 -16.09
CA LEU A 210 -7.42 -21.99 -15.81
C LEU A 210 -8.26 -22.78 -16.83
N GLU A 211 -9.41 -22.24 -17.26
CA GLU A 211 -10.21 -22.85 -18.32
C GLU A 211 -9.44 -22.90 -19.65
N THR A 212 -8.83 -21.78 -20.05
CA THR A 212 -8.02 -21.71 -21.27
C THR A 212 -6.83 -22.67 -21.21
N MET A 213 -6.19 -22.80 -20.05
CA MET A 213 -5.09 -23.76 -19.86
C MET A 213 -5.53 -25.20 -20.01
N THR A 214 -6.70 -25.54 -19.48
CA THR A 214 -7.28 -26.88 -19.61
C THR A 214 -7.54 -27.20 -21.09
N GLU A 215 -8.09 -26.24 -21.83
CA GLU A 215 -8.31 -26.37 -23.27
C GLU A 215 -6.99 -26.56 -24.05
N VAL A 216 -5.99 -25.71 -23.80
CA VAL A 216 -4.68 -25.80 -24.47
C VAL A 216 -3.97 -27.11 -24.10
N THR A 217 -4.06 -27.57 -22.85
CA THR A 217 -3.51 -28.88 -22.43
C THR A 217 -4.12 -30.01 -23.24
N GLY A 218 -5.45 -30.02 -23.38
CA GLY A 218 -6.16 -31.00 -24.20
C GLY A 218 -5.73 -30.96 -25.67
N GLN A 219 -5.48 -29.77 -26.21
CA GLN A 219 -5.04 -29.61 -27.60
C GLN A 219 -3.59 -30.11 -27.82
N VAL A 220 -2.71 -29.94 -26.83
CA VAL A 220 -1.36 -30.51 -26.88
C VAL A 220 -1.41 -32.05 -26.80
N GLU A 221 -2.27 -32.62 -25.96
CA GLU A 221 -2.49 -34.08 -25.91
C GLU A 221 -3.03 -34.62 -27.24
N GLU A 222 -4.01 -33.94 -27.85
CA GLU A 222 -4.53 -34.31 -29.17
C GLU A 222 -3.47 -34.23 -30.27
N THR A 223 -2.60 -33.21 -30.20
CA THR A 223 -1.47 -33.07 -31.11
C THR A 223 -0.49 -34.24 -30.97
N SER A 224 -0.17 -34.64 -29.74
CA SER A 224 0.68 -35.81 -29.45
C SER A 224 0.10 -37.10 -30.03
N HIS A 225 -1.21 -37.35 -29.82
CA HIS A 225 -1.90 -38.50 -30.42
C HIS A 225 -1.91 -38.46 -31.95
N THR A 226 -2.05 -37.28 -32.55
CA THR A 226 -2.03 -37.11 -34.01
C THR A 226 -0.65 -37.40 -34.58
N VAL A 227 0.41 -36.97 -33.89
CA VAL A 227 1.81 -37.25 -34.22
C VAL A 227 2.11 -38.75 -34.17
N ASP A 228 1.64 -39.47 -33.15
CA ASP A 228 1.81 -40.92 -33.05
C ASP A 228 1.13 -41.66 -34.22
N ARG A 229 -0.10 -41.27 -34.56
CA ARG A 229 -0.83 -41.84 -35.70
C ARG A 229 -0.16 -41.53 -37.04
N LEU A 230 0.39 -40.33 -37.21
CA LEU A 230 1.17 -39.95 -38.39
C LEU A 230 2.44 -40.79 -38.50
N HIS A 231 3.13 -41.05 -37.39
CA HIS A 231 4.31 -41.90 -37.36
C HIS A 231 4.00 -43.33 -37.82
N GLU A 232 2.95 -43.96 -37.28
CA GLU A 232 2.50 -45.30 -37.69
C GLU A 232 2.10 -45.34 -39.17
N SER A 233 1.35 -44.34 -39.64
CA SER A 233 0.94 -44.25 -41.04
C SER A 233 2.15 -44.10 -41.97
N ALA A 234 3.10 -43.25 -41.62
CA ALA A 234 4.32 -43.06 -42.39
C ALA A 234 5.15 -44.35 -42.45
N GLN A 235 5.29 -45.07 -41.32
CA GLN A 235 5.98 -46.36 -41.27
C GLN A 235 5.30 -47.41 -42.17
N SER A 236 3.97 -47.46 -42.19
CA SER A 236 3.21 -48.36 -43.07
C SER A 236 3.46 -48.04 -44.55
N VAL A 237 3.46 -46.76 -44.93
CA VAL A 237 3.76 -46.32 -46.30
C VAL A 237 5.18 -46.70 -46.69
N GLY A 238 6.16 -46.52 -45.80
CA GLY A 238 7.56 -46.89 -46.05
C GLY A 238 7.72 -48.38 -46.30
N THR A 239 7.04 -49.22 -45.51
CA THR A 239 7.04 -50.67 -45.68
C THR A 239 6.46 -51.09 -47.04
N GLU A 240 5.41 -50.43 -47.52
CA GLU A 240 4.80 -50.75 -48.82
C GLU A 240 5.64 -50.23 -50.00
N ALA A 241 6.31 -49.08 -49.85
CA ALA A 241 7.27 -48.58 -50.83
C ALA A 241 8.45 -49.55 -51.00
N GLU A 242 8.96 -50.13 -49.90
CA GLU A 242 10.05 -51.11 -49.94
C GLU A 242 9.64 -52.40 -50.65
N LYS A 243 8.44 -52.91 -50.41
CA LYS A 243 7.87 -54.03 -51.20
C LYS A 243 7.70 -53.68 -52.68
N THR A 244 7.33 -52.44 -52.98
CA THR A 244 7.16 -51.97 -54.36
C THR A 244 8.51 -51.98 -55.08
N LYS A 245 9.58 -51.51 -54.42
CA LYS A 245 10.95 -51.59 -54.93
C LYS A 245 11.39 -53.03 -55.20
N GLU A 246 11.10 -53.97 -54.29
CA GLU A 246 11.38 -55.40 -54.51
C GLU A 246 10.65 -55.94 -55.75
N LYS A 247 9.36 -55.60 -55.92
CA LYS A 247 8.57 -56.02 -57.08
C LYS A 247 9.10 -55.44 -58.39
N MET A 248 9.55 -54.18 -58.40
CA MET A 248 10.17 -53.57 -59.58
C MET A 248 11.49 -54.26 -59.95
N SER A 249 12.32 -54.62 -58.96
CA SER A 249 13.54 -55.41 -59.19
C SER A 249 13.22 -56.75 -59.87
N ARG A 250 12.20 -57.47 -59.39
CA ARG A 250 11.75 -58.73 -59.98
C ARG A 250 11.16 -58.54 -61.39
N LEU A 251 10.53 -57.40 -61.65
CA LEU A 251 10.00 -57.08 -62.97
C LEU A 251 11.13 -56.84 -63.99
N MET A 252 12.19 -56.12 -63.59
CA MET A 252 13.39 -55.94 -64.43
C MET A 252 14.06 -57.28 -64.75
N GLU A 253 14.19 -58.18 -63.76
CA GLU A 253 14.72 -59.53 -63.99
C GLU A 253 13.88 -60.32 -65.01
N ALA A 254 12.54 -60.24 -64.90
CA ALA A 254 11.64 -60.90 -65.85
C ALA A 254 11.74 -60.30 -67.26
N MET A 255 11.87 -58.97 -67.38
CA MET A 255 12.05 -58.29 -68.68
C MET A 255 13.38 -58.66 -69.32
N GLU A 256 14.47 -58.74 -68.57
CA GLU A 256 15.77 -59.17 -69.10
C GLU A 256 15.73 -60.63 -69.57
N ALA A 257 15.00 -61.50 -68.85
CA ALA A 257 14.77 -62.88 -69.30
C ALA A 257 13.95 -62.96 -70.60
N ILE A 258 12.91 -62.14 -70.74
CA ILE A 258 12.11 -62.04 -71.98
C ILE A 258 12.97 -61.52 -73.14
N LYS A 259 13.80 -60.50 -72.90
CA LYS A 259 14.75 -59.95 -73.88
C LYS A 259 15.72 -61.02 -74.37
N SER A 260 16.35 -61.76 -73.45
CA SER A 260 17.27 -62.87 -73.80
C SER A 260 16.57 -63.94 -74.63
N THR A 261 15.38 -64.38 -74.20
CA THR A 261 14.59 -65.40 -74.92
C THR A 261 14.16 -64.91 -76.29
N SER A 262 13.76 -63.64 -76.42
CA SER A 262 13.35 -63.04 -77.69
C SER A 262 14.53 -62.91 -78.65
N GLN A 263 15.72 -62.62 -78.15
CA GLN A 263 16.96 -62.60 -78.95
C GLN A 263 17.30 -64.00 -79.49
N GLU A 264 17.16 -65.05 -78.67
CA GLU A 264 17.33 -66.44 -79.11
C GLU A 264 16.31 -66.82 -80.19
N ILE A 265 15.03 -66.47 -80.00
CA ILE A 265 13.99 -66.68 -81.02
C ILE A 265 14.36 -65.93 -82.32
N GLY A 266 14.86 -64.69 -82.21
CA GLY A 266 15.33 -63.91 -83.36
C GLY A 266 16.41 -64.63 -84.17
N ASN A 267 17.37 -65.27 -83.49
CA ASN A 267 18.42 -66.07 -84.12
C ASN A 267 17.82 -67.32 -84.82
N ILE A 268 16.90 -68.04 -84.15
CA ILE A 268 16.22 -69.21 -84.74
C ILE A 268 15.43 -68.81 -86.00
N ILE A 269 14.75 -67.67 -85.99
CA ILE A 269 14.01 -67.17 -87.16
C ILE A 269 14.96 -66.82 -88.31
N ALA A 270 16.15 -66.26 -88.01
CA ALA A 270 17.18 -66.02 -89.02
C ALA A 270 17.67 -67.33 -89.66
N ASP A 271 17.90 -68.37 -88.85
CA ASP A 271 18.26 -69.70 -89.36
C ASP A 271 17.15 -70.30 -90.25
N ILE A 272 15.87 -70.11 -89.89
CA ILE A 272 14.72 -70.55 -90.70
C ILE A 272 14.67 -69.80 -92.04
N GLU A 273 14.93 -68.49 -92.04
CA GLU A 273 15.02 -67.68 -93.27
C GLU A 273 16.14 -68.20 -94.20
N ASP A 274 17.30 -68.51 -93.63
CA ASP A 274 18.44 -69.09 -94.36
C ASP A 274 18.12 -70.48 -94.93
N ILE A 275 17.50 -71.36 -94.14
CA ILE A 275 17.05 -72.69 -94.61
C ILE A 275 16.02 -72.54 -95.73
N ALA A 276 15.06 -71.63 -95.61
CA ALA A 276 14.07 -71.36 -96.63
C ALA A 276 14.71 -70.84 -97.93
N SER A 277 15.67 -69.93 -97.84
CA SER A 277 16.45 -69.43 -98.97
C SER A 277 17.27 -70.54 -99.67
N GLN A 278 17.94 -71.39 -98.88
CA GLN A 278 18.66 -72.56 -99.41
C GLN A 278 17.71 -73.56 -100.09
N THR A 279 16.55 -73.83 -99.49
CA THR A 279 15.52 -74.72 -100.04
C THR A 279 14.96 -74.17 -101.35
N ASN A 280 14.75 -72.86 -101.44
CA ASN A 280 14.35 -72.17 -102.66
C ASN A 280 15.39 -72.37 -103.78
N LEU A 281 16.69 -72.18 -103.50
CA LEU A 281 17.78 -72.42 -104.44
C LEU A 281 17.89 -73.90 -104.87
N LEU A 282 17.77 -74.84 -103.93
CA LEU A 282 17.77 -76.29 -104.19
C LEU A 282 16.61 -76.69 -105.09
N SER A 283 15.41 -76.18 -104.81
CA SER A 283 14.20 -76.45 -105.59
C SER A 283 14.27 -75.85 -106.99
N LEU A 284 14.89 -74.67 -107.16
CA LEU A 284 15.16 -74.08 -108.47
C LEU A 284 16.11 -74.95 -109.29
N ASN A 285 17.18 -75.44 -108.69
CA ASN A 285 18.11 -76.38 -109.34
C ASN A 285 17.40 -77.68 -109.74
N ALA A 286 16.53 -78.21 -108.87
CA ALA A 286 15.73 -79.39 -109.17
C ALA A 286 14.70 -79.15 -110.29
N ALA A 287 14.06 -77.98 -110.34
CA ALA A 287 13.14 -77.59 -111.41
C ALA A 287 13.86 -77.47 -112.76
N ILE A 288 15.08 -76.91 -112.77
CA ILE A 288 15.93 -76.81 -113.96
C ILE A 288 16.31 -78.21 -114.47
N GLU A 289 16.76 -79.12 -113.59
CA GLU A 289 17.16 -80.47 -113.99
C GLU A 289 15.95 -81.33 -114.42
N ALA A 290 14.78 -81.12 -113.81
CA ALA A 290 13.53 -81.73 -114.24
C ALA A 290 13.06 -81.24 -115.62
N ALA A 291 13.23 -79.93 -115.92
CA ALA A 291 12.99 -79.39 -117.25
C ALA A 291 13.96 -79.95 -118.30
N ARG A 292 15.21 -80.23 -117.89
CA ARG A 292 16.25 -80.86 -118.73
C ARG A 292 15.95 -82.31 -119.09
N ALA A 293 15.23 -83.04 -118.24
CA ALA A 293 14.79 -84.42 -118.45
C ALA A 293 13.54 -84.57 -119.36
N GLY A 294 12.95 -83.47 -119.86
CA GLY A 294 11.87 -83.49 -120.85
C GLY A 294 10.56 -84.13 -120.35
N GLU A 295 9.92 -84.99 -121.18
CA GLU A 295 8.63 -85.64 -120.87
C GLU A 295 8.68 -86.49 -119.58
N ALA A 296 9.82 -87.12 -119.26
CA ALA A 296 9.98 -87.96 -118.07
C ALA A 296 10.08 -87.16 -116.75
N GLY A 297 10.46 -85.87 -116.82
CA GLY A 297 10.68 -85.00 -115.67
C GLY A 297 9.47 -84.15 -115.25
N LYS A 298 8.36 -84.16 -116.02
CA LYS A 298 7.20 -83.29 -115.78
C LYS A 298 6.62 -83.40 -114.36
N GLY A 299 6.52 -84.61 -113.80
CA GLY A 299 6.04 -84.81 -112.43
C GLY A 299 6.98 -84.23 -111.37
N PHE A 300 8.30 -84.37 -111.57
CA PHE A 300 9.32 -83.80 -110.69
C PHE A 300 9.39 -82.28 -110.79
N ALA A 301 9.19 -81.70 -111.97
CA ALA A 301 9.16 -80.24 -112.16
C ALA A 301 8.01 -79.59 -111.38
N VAL A 302 6.83 -80.22 -111.34
CA VAL A 302 5.69 -79.73 -110.56
C VAL A 302 5.99 -79.77 -109.06
N VAL A 303 6.59 -80.86 -108.56
CA VAL A 303 6.98 -80.98 -107.14
C VAL A 303 8.05 -79.95 -106.78
N ALA A 304 9.06 -79.75 -107.64
CA ALA A 304 10.10 -78.75 -107.43
C ALA A 304 9.54 -77.32 -107.37
N GLU A 305 8.58 -76.97 -108.24
CA GLU A 305 7.91 -75.65 -108.20
C GLU A 305 7.03 -75.47 -106.94
N GLN A 306 6.37 -76.54 -106.47
CA GLN A 306 5.63 -76.49 -105.19
C GLN A 306 6.56 -76.31 -103.99
N ILE A 307 7.72 -76.98 -103.98
CA ILE A 307 8.76 -76.79 -102.94
C ILE A 307 9.31 -75.36 -103.00
N ARG A 308 9.56 -74.82 -104.20
CA ARG A 308 10.02 -73.45 -104.41
C ARG A 308 9.06 -72.43 -103.81
N LYS A 309 7.77 -72.57 -104.12
CA LYS A 309 6.72 -71.71 -103.58
C LYS A 309 6.61 -71.82 -102.05
N LEU A 310 6.66 -73.04 -101.50
CA LEU A 310 6.63 -73.25 -100.05
C LEU A 310 7.85 -72.64 -99.34
N ALA A 311 9.02 -72.69 -99.98
CA ALA A 311 10.25 -72.08 -99.49
C ALA A 311 10.17 -70.54 -99.52
N GLU A 312 9.62 -69.96 -100.59
CA GLU A 312 9.36 -68.51 -100.69
C GLU A 312 8.35 -68.03 -99.64
N ASP A 313 7.24 -68.76 -99.47
CA ASP A 313 6.23 -68.49 -98.42
C ASP A 313 6.83 -68.61 -97.00
N SER A 314 7.74 -69.58 -96.78
CA SER A 314 8.44 -69.79 -95.51
C SER A 314 9.42 -68.65 -95.21
N ALA A 315 10.20 -68.21 -96.21
CA ALA A 315 11.11 -67.07 -96.08
C ALA A 315 10.33 -65.78 -95.77
N GLN A 316 9.23 -65.53 -96.47
CA GLN A 316 8.37 -64.37 -96.20
C GLN A 316 7.77 -64.40 -94.79
N SER A 317 7.36 -65.59 -94.32
CA SER A 317 6.85 -65.79 -92.95
C SER A 317 7.93 -65.59 -91.89
N ALA A 318 9.16 -66.04 -92.15
CA ALA A 318 10.33 -65.81 -91.29
C ALA A 318 10.63 -64.31 -91.16
N VAL A 319 10.71 -63.57 -92.26
CA VAL A 319 10.90 -62.10 -92.26
C VAL A 319 9.81 -61.39 -91.46
N LYS A 320 8.54 -61.80 -91.64
CA LYS A 320 7.43 -61.21 -90.88
C LYS A 320 7.55 -61.48 -89.38
N THR A 321 7.98 -62.68 -88.99
CA THR A 321 8.19 -63.07 -87.59
C THR A 321 9.39 -62.35 -86.98
N LYS A 322 10.50 -62.22 -87.73
CA LYS A 322 11.67 -61.46 -87.33
C LYS A 322 11.31 -60.03 -86.96
N ARG A 323 10.53 -59.34 -87.80
CA ARG A 323 10.03 -57.99 -87.51
C ARG A 323 9.17 -57.92 -86.24
N LEU A 324 8.34 -58.93 -85.98
CA LEU A 324 7.55 -59.01 -84.74
C LEU A 324 8.45 -59.19 -83.50
N ILE A 325 9.52 -59.98 -83.61
CA ILE A 325 10.51 -60.16 -82.54
C ILE A 325 11.30 -58.87 -82.29
N GLU A 326 11.75 -58.18 -83.33
CA GLU A 326 12.41 -56.87 -83.22
C GLU A 326 11.49 -55.85 -82.52
N THR A 327 10.19 -55.85 -82.87
CA THR A 327 9.19 -55.00 -82.20
C THR A 327 9.03 -55.39 -80.74
N ALA A 328 8.95 -56.69 -80.42
CA ALA A 328 8.83 -57.17 -79.05
C ALA A 328 10.07 -56.81 -78.20
N LEU A 329 11.27 -56.90 -78.77
CA LEU A 329 12.51 -56.47 -78.11
C LEU A 329 12.48 -54.98 -77.78
N GLN A 330 12.00 -54.15 -78.71
CA GLN A 330 11.86 -52.71 -78.48
C GLN A 330 10.86 -52.39 -77.36
N GLU A 331 9.72 -53.08 -77.31
CA GLU A 331 8.72 -52.93 -76.24
C GLU A 331 9.27 -53.38 -74.87
N VAL A 332 10.07 -54.44 -74.83
CA VAL A 332 10.73 -54.91 -73.60
C VAL A 332 11.77 -53.90 -73.10
N MET A 333 12.55 -53.30 -74.01
CA MET A 333 13.49 -52.23 -73.64
C MET A 333 12.76 -51.03 -73.06
N ASN A 334 11.70 -50.56 -73.72
CA ASN A 334 10.85 -49.48 -73.21
C ASN A 334 10.23 -49.83 -71.85
N GLY A 335 9.79 -51.07 -71.65
CA GLY A 335 9.29 -51.55 -70.37
C GLY A 335 10.34 -51.54 -69.25
N ASN A 336 11.60 -51.82 -69.59
CA ASN A 336 12.72 -51.78 -68.66
C ASN A 336 13.02 -50.33 -68.23
N ASP A 337 13.09 -49.41 -69.20
CA ASP A 337 13.30 -47.97 -68.95
C ASP A 337 12.21 -47.40 -68.01
N ILE A 338 10.92 -47.70 -68.30
CA ILE A 338 9.79 -47.27 -67.44
C ILE A 338 9.88 -47.86 -66.03
N THR A 339 10.33 -49.11 -65.91
CA THR A 339 10.48 -49.78 -64.61
C THR A 339 11.61 -49.16 -63.78
N GLU A 340 12.72 -48.80 -64.43
CA GLU A 340 13.84 -48.10 -63.80
C GLU A 340 13.42 -46.70 -63.31
N GLU A 341 12.75 -45.90 -64.16
CA GLU A 341 12.20 -44.60 -63.77
C GLU A 341 11.21 -44.72 -62.58
N THR A 342 10.38 -45.76 -62.59
CA THR A 342 9.42 -46.02 -61.49
C THR A 342 10.14 -46.38 -60.19
N ALA A 343 11.22 -47.16 -60.26
CA ALA A 343 12.04 -47.52 -59.11
C ALA A 343 12.76 -46.28 -58.53
N GLU A 344 13.26 -45.39 -59.39
CA GLU A 344 13.86 -44.12 -58.98
C GLU A 344 12.82 -43.20 -58.30
N ALA A 345 11.65 -43.03 -58.91
CA ALA A 345 10.55 -42.26 -58.32
C ALA A 345 10.12 -42.81 -56.93
N THR A 346 10.14 -44.14 -56.78
CA THR A 346 9.85 -44.80 -55.49
C THR A 346 10.92 -44.52 -54.44
N ASN A 347 12.21 -44.49 -54.81
CA ASN A 347 13.29 -44.10 -53.89
C ASN A 347 13.14 -42.63 -53.46
N ASN A 348 12.84 -41.72 -54.38
CA ASN A 348 12.63 -40.31 -54.06
C ASN A 348 11.43 -40.13 -53.11
N ALA A 349 10.36 -40.91 -53.29
CA ALA A 349 9.23 -40.92 -52.35
C ALA A 349 9.64 -41.41 -50.95
N MET A 350 10.52 -42.41 -50.85
CA MET A 350 11.05 -42.85 -49.55
C MET A 350 11.93 -41.80 -48.88
N GLU A 351 12.73 -41.04 -49.63
CA GLU A 351 13.50 -39.92 -49.09
C GLU A 351 12.58 -38.82 -48.55
N GLY A 352 11.53 -38.46 -49.30
CA GLY A 352 10.49 -37.55 -48.83
C GLY A 352 9.79 -38.03 -47.56
N LEU A 353 9.53 -39.35 -47.46
CA LEU A 353 8.94 -39.95 -46.27
C LEU A 353 9.86 -39.87 -45.04
N ASN A 354 11.18 -40.02 -45.22
CA ASN A 354 12.15 -39.83 -44.14
C ASN A 354 12.15 -38.38 -43.63
N HIS A 355 11.99 -37.40 -44.51
CA HIS A 355 11.82 -36.00 -44.09
C HIS A 355 10.54 -35.79 -43.29
N VAL A 356 9.43 -36.43 -43.69
CA VAL A 356 8.17 -36.40 -42.92
C VAL A 356 8.38 -37.00 -41.53
N LEU A 357 9.03 -38.16 -41.42
CA LEU A 357 9.32 -38.80 -40.13
C LEU A 357 10.20 -37.94 -39.23
N ALA A 358 11.19 -37.24 -39.79
CA ALA A 358 12.02 -36.31 -39.04
C ALA A 358 11.19 -35.12 -38.50
N ALA A 359 10.35 -34.51 -39.35
CA ALA A 359 9.46 -33.42 -38.95
C ALA A 359 8.46 -33.85 -37.86
N VAL A 360 7.90 -35.06 -37.96
CA VAL A 360 7.03 -35.65 -36.92
C VAL A 360 7.77 -35.77 -35.58
N GLY A 361 9.05 -36.16 -35.59
CA GLY A 361 9.90 -36.20 -34.40
C GLY A 361 10.14 -34.82 -33.77
N GLU A 362 10.34 -33.79 -34.59
CA GLU A 362 10.46 -32.41 -34.11
C GLU A 362 9.14 -31.90 -33.49
N ILE A 363 8.00 -32.17 -34.13
CA ILE A 363 6.67 -31.80 -33.60
C ILE A 363 6.42 -32.47 -32.25
N ARG A 364 6.76 -33.77 -32.11
CA ARG A 364 6.64 -34.49 -30.84
C ARG A 364 7.43 -33.80 -29.73
N THR A 365 8.68 -33.47 -30.01
CA THR A 365 9.57 -32.81 -29.06
C THR A 365 9.04 -31.42 -28.67
N ALA A 366 8.42 -30.69 -29.62
CA ALA A 366 7.79 -29.41 -29.35
C ALA A 366 6.55 -29.56 -28.46
N ALA A 367 5.68 -30.52 -28.75
CA ALA A 367 4.49 -30.81 -27.95
C ALA A 367 4.85 -31.19 -26.50
N ASP A 368 5.87 -32.02 -26.30
CA ASP A 368 6.36 -32.37 -24.95
C ASP A 368 6.83 -31.13 -24.16
N LYS A 369 7.52 -30.20 -24.82
CA LYS A 369 7.95 -28.93 -24.21
C LYS A 369 6.79 -27.97 -23.92
N GLU A 370 5.79 -27.93 -24.79
CA GLU A 370 4.57 -27.16 -24.56
C GLU A 370 3.82 -27.69 -23.34
N ALA A 371 3.66 -29.01 -23.21
CA ALA A 371 3.04 -29.62 -22.04
C ALA A 371 3.78 -29.27 -20.74
N GLU A 372 5.11 -29.34 -20.72
CA GLU A 372 5.91 -28.93 -19.55
C GLU A 372 5.75 -27.43 -19.25
N SER A 373 5.73 -26.59 -20.29
CA SER A 373 5.55 -25.15 -20.16
C SER A 373 4.18 -24.82 -19.56
N ILE A 374 3.11 -25.44 -20.06
CA ILE A 374 1.74 -25.25 -19.56
C ILE A 374 1.65 -25.59 -18.07
N LYS A 375 2.23 -26.73 -17.65
CA LYS A 375 2.31 -27.11 -16.23
C LYS A 375 3.07 -26.08 -15.37
N GLY A 376 4.12 -25.48 -15.93
CA GLY A 376 4.84 -24.39 -15.28
C GLY A 376 3.99 -23.13 -15.10
N ILE A 377 3.19 -22.77 -16.12
CA ILE A 377 2.29 -21.62 -16.05
C ILE A 377 1.13 -21.92 -15.09
N GLU A 378 0.56 -23.13 -15.07
CA GLU A 378 -0.50 -23.55 -14.15
C GLU A 378 -0.11 -23.30 -12.69
N LYS A 379 1.10 -23.73 -12.29
CA LYS A 379 1.65 -23.45 -10.96
C LYS A 379 1.79 -21.96 -10.65
N ASN A 380 2.09 -21.14 -11.66
CA ASN A 380 2.16 -19.69 -11.46
C ASN A 380 0.76 -19.07 -11.30
N VAL A 381 -0.23 -19.59 -12.00
CA VAL A 381 -1.64 -19.18 -11.85
C VAL A 381 -2.16 -19.51 -10.45
N GLU A 382 -1.82 -20.69 -9.91
CA GLU A 382 -2.14 -21.04 -8.51
C GLU A 382 -1.53 -20.03 -7.50
N ARG A 383 -0.28 -19.60 -7.73
CA ARG A 383 0.36 -18.58 -6.87
C ARG A 383 -0.32 -17.22 -6.98
N ILE A 384 -0.77 -16.84 -8.18
CA ILE A 384 -1.55 -15.61 -8.39
C ILE A 384 -2.88 -15.71 -7.64
N SER A 385 -3.56 -16.85 -7.72
CA SER A 385 -4.81 -17.10 -6.99
C SER A 385 -4.64 -16.88 -5.47
N ALA A 386 -3.58 -17.40 -4.87
CA ALA A 386 -3.29 -17.17 -3.45
C ALA A 386 -3.03 -15.69 -3.11
N VAL A 387 -2.39 -14.93 -4.01
CA VAL A 387 -2.19 -13.49 -3.84
C VAL A 387 -3.51 -12.73 -3.94
N VAL A 388 -4.39 -13.13 -4.85
CA VAL A 388 -5.72 -12.54 -4.99
C VAL A 388 -6.56 -12.74 -3.71
N GLU A 389 -6.55 -13.94 -3.14
CA GLU A 389 -7.21 -14.20 -1.85
C GLU A 389 -6.63 -13.34 -0.72
N ASN A 390 -5.31 -13.23 -0.66
CA ASN A 390 -4.64 -12.41 0.35
C ASN A 390 -5.00 -10.93 0.19
N ASN A 391 -5.00 -10.41 -1.04
CA ASN A 391 -5.42 -9.03 -1.31
C ASN A 391 -6.88 -8.78 -0.89
N SER A 392 -7.77 -9.73 -1.14
CA SER A 392 -9.17 -9.64 -0.71
C SER A 392 -9.29 -9.59 0.82
N ALA A 393 -8.58 -10.48 1.53
CA ALA A 393 -8.56 -10.50 2.99
C ALA A 393 -7.95 -9.21 3.58
N ALA A 394 -6.80 -8.77 3.05
CA ALA A 394 -6.13 -7.55 3.47
C ALA A 394 -6.99 -6.30 3.21
N ALA A 395 -7.71 -6.26 2.09
CA ALA A 395 -8.66 -5.20 1.80
C ALA A 395 -9.80 -5.15 2.83
N GLN A 396 -10.39 -6.29 3.18
CA GLN A 396 -11.44 -6.36 4.21
C GLN A 396 -10.92 -5.91 5.58
N GLU A 397 -9.75 -6.37 5.99
CA GLU A 397 -9.13 -5.99 7.26
C GLU A 397 -8.79 -4.49 7.30
N THR A 398 -8.24 -3.95 6.20
CA THR A 398 -7.91 -2.54 6.05
C THR A 398 -9.17 -1.67 6.12
N SER A 399 -10.26 -2.09 5.46
CA SER A 399 -11.55 -1.41 5.50
C SER A 399 -12.09 -1.35 6.94
N ALA A 400 -12.13 -2.48 7.64
CA ALA A 400 -12.59 -2.55 9.03
C ALA A 400 -11.75 -1.67 9.99
N THR A 401 -10.42 -1.74 9.86
CA THR A 401 -9.50 -0.92 10.67
C THR A 401 -9.69 0.58 10.38
N SER A 402 -9.96 0.93 9.13
CA SER A 402 -10.19 2.31 8.72
C SER A 402 -11.51 2.86 9.26
N GLU A 403 -12.57 2.04 9.29
CA GLU A 403 -13.82 2.41 9.96
C GLU A 403 -13.63 2.65 11.46
N GLU A 404 -12.84 1.80 12.13
CA GLU A 404 -12.52 1.96 13.55
C GLU A 404 -11.71 3.25 13.81
N LEU A 405 -10.67 3.52 13.01
CA LEU A 405 -9.88 4.75 13.13
C LEU A 405 -10.72 6.01 12.89
N SER A 406 -11.63 5.96 11.91
CA SER A 406 -12.58 7.05 11.66
C SER A 406 -13.49 7.28 12.88
N ALA A 407 -14.03 6.21 13.47
CA ALA A 407 -14.87 6.31 14.67
C ALA A 407 -14.10 6.85 15.89
N GLN A 408 -12.83 6.44 16.07
CA GLN A 408 -11.96 6.97 17.12
C GLN A 408 -11.65 8.45 16.93
N ALA A 409 -11.39 8.89 15.68
CA ALA A 409 -11.16 10.29 15.37
C ALA A 409 -12.41 11.16 15.62
N VAL A 410 -13.60 10.67 15.24
CA VAL A 410 -14.87 11.33 15.56
C VAL A 410 -15.05 11.45 17.08
N THR A 411 -14.80 10.37 17.82
CA THR A 411 -14.90 10.37 19.29
C THR A 411 -13.93 11.38 19.91
N LEU A 412 -12.70 11.46 19.39
CA LEU A 412 -11.70 12.44 19.85
C LEU A 412 -12.16 13.87 19.60
N ASN A 413 -12.72 14.15 18.42
CA ASN A 413 -13.34 15.44 18.10
C ASN A 413 -14.46 15.78 19.06
N GLU A 414 -15.37 14.84 19.37
CA GLU A 414 -16.46 15.07 20.34
C GLU A 414 -15.93 15.39 21.76
N GLN A 415 -14.80 14.81 22.16
CA GLN A 415 -14.18 15.17 23.45
C GLN A 415 -13.55 16.56 23.42
N VAL A 416 -12.93 16.91 22.30
CA VAL A 416 -12.25 18.19 22.12
C VAL A 416 -13.24 19.35 21.95
N GLU A 417 -14.38 19.13 21.27
CA GLU A 417 -15.43 20.13 21.07
C GLU A 417 -16.08 20.61 22.37
N LYS A 418 -15.95 19.86 23.46
CA LYS A 418 -16.38 20.30 24.80
C LYS A 418 -15.61 21.53 25.28
N PHE A 419 -14.41 21.75 24.76
CA PHE A 419 -13.57 22.88 25.14
C PHE A 419 -13.82 24.09 24.25
N LYS A 420 -14.16 25.22 24.86
CA LYS A 420 -14.25 26.50 24.17
C LYS A 420 -12.87 27.17 24.15
N LEU A 421 -12.18 27.07 23.02
CA LEU A 421 -10.80 27.52 22.88
C LEU A 421 -10.68 29.03 22.70
N ARG A 422 -9.61 29.60 23.26
CA ARG A 422 -9.23 30.99 22.97
C ARG A 422 -8.58 31.06 21.59
N ARG A 423 -9.11 31.93 20.75
CA ARG A 423 -8.53 32.27 19.44
C ARG A 423 -7.63 33.49 19.52
#